data_AF-A0A7K4L6K0-F1
#
_entry.id   AF-A0A7K4L6K0-F1
#
_cell.length_a   1.000
_cell.length_b   1.000
_cell.length_c   1.000
_cell.angle_alpha   90.00
_cell.angle_beta   90.00
_cell.angle_gamma   90.00
#
_symmetry.space_group_name_H-M   'P 1'
#
loop_
_entity.id
_entity.type
_entity.pdbx_description
1 polymer ?
#
loop_
_entity_poly.entity_id
_entity_poly.type
_entity_poly.pdbx_seq_one_letter_code
_entity_poly.pdbx_strand_id
1 'polypeptide(L)'
;MTNCKGRSTITKTNSKAHDREGFVNWTINLNTIQSDKFLNLLLSMVPVVYQINQEERHKKVNGVWQDGLQPAGHNFNVRSEQHTEYHHFSEPTFHGSNGHSPSSCSPKYDEFTSYNYCDGRDASETDAMLQEDNLSSDSNEDIIVEGSRKQPKESSSIMALQILVPFLLAGFGTVSAGMVLDIVQHWDVFKNVTEVFILVPALLGLKGNLEMTLASRLSTAVNIGKMDSPIEKWNLIIGNLALKQVQATVVGFLAAVAAVILGWIPEGKYRFDHSLLLCSSSVATAFIASLLQGIIMVGVIVGSKKTGINPDNVATPIAASFGDLITLAILAWISQGLYTCLETYYYVSPLVGAFFLALTPMGIVIAAKHPATRTVLHSGWEPVITAMIISSIGGLILDTTVSDPNLVGIVVYTPVINGIGGNLVAIQASRISTYLHLHSVPGELPEEAKGCYYPCKTYYGTGVNNKSAQVLLLLVIPGHLIFLYTIHLMKSGHTSLTPIFIAVYLFAALLQVFTLLWIADWMVHHFWKKGKDPDSFSIPYLTALGDLLGTALLALGFHFLWLIGDRDGDVGD
;
A
#
# COMPACT_ATOMS: atom_id res chain seq x y z
N MET A 1 8.96 -35.17 -65.90
CA MET A 1 9.51 -36.52 -66.11
C MET A 1 10.89 -36.58 -65.47
N THR A 2 11.08 -37.54 -64.56
CA THR A 2 12.34 -38.13 -64.03
C THR A 2 13.37 -37.22 -63.35
N ASN A 3 13.62 -37.35 -62.02
CA ASN A 3 14.47 -38.34 -61.32
C ASN A 3 15.93 -38.33 -61.80
N CYS A 4 16.99 -38.54 -61.03
CA CYS A 4 17.29 -38.59 -59.59
C CYS A 4 18.80 -38.91 -59.49
N LYS A 5 19.46 -38.44 -58.42
CA LYS A 5 20.54 -39.12 -57.64
C LYS A 5 21.91 -39.51 -58.25
N GLY A 6 22.93 -39.10 -57.49
CA GLY A 6 24.05 -39.94 -57.04
C GLY A 6 25.42 -39.39 -57.42
N ARG A 7 26.49 -39.43 -56.62
CA ARG A 7 26.77 -40.04 -55.32
C ARG A 7 28.14 -39.52 -54.81
N SER A 8 28.32 -39.60 -53.50
CA SER A 8 29.48 -39.27 -52.64
C SER A 8 30.86 -39.82 -53.03
N THR A 9 31.91 -39.17 -52.49
CA THR A 9 33.08 -39.86 -51.91
C THR A 9 33.57 -39.16 -50.64
N ILE A 10 34.01 -40.00 -49.71
CA ILE A 10 34.35 -39.77 -48.29
C ILE A 10 35.87 -39.86 -48.13
N THR A 11 36.44 -39.14 -47.16
CA THR A 11 37.67 -39.59 -46.49
C THR A 11 37.58 -39.29 -44.99
N LYS A 12 37.43 -40.34 -44.18
CA LYS A 12 37.70 -40.42 -42.73
C LYS A 12 39.11 -41.03 -42.57
N THR A 13 39.88 -40.76 -41.51
CA THR A 13 39.90 -41.40 -40.17
C THR A 13 41.15 -40.85 -39.42
N ASN A 14 41.35 -40.82 -38.10
CA ASN A 14 40.79 -41.41 -36.87
C ASN A 14 41.42 -40.63 -35.67
N SER A 15 40.84 -40.48 -34.47
CA SER A 15 40.56 -41.55 -33.49
C SER A 15 39.76 -41.05 -32.25
N LYS A 16 38.75 -41.87 -31.86
CA LYS A 16 38.18 -42.27 -30.53
C LYS A 16 38.35 -41.36 -29.27
N ALA A 17 37.43 -41.26 -28.30
CA ALA A 17 36.04 -41.70 -28.06
C ALA A 17 35.58 -41.11 -26.69
N HIS A 18 34.31 -40.68 -26.55
CA HIS A 18 33.40 -41.00 -25.42
C HIS A 18 32.01 -40.35 -25.62
N ASP A 19 30.99 -41.21 -25.52
CA ASP A 19 29.54 -41.08 -25.25
C ASP A 19 28.70 -39.84 -25.64
N ARG A 20 27.62 -40.15 -26.38
CA ARG A 20 26.54 -39.26 -26.86
C ARG A 20 25.43 -39.13 -25.83
N GLU A 21 25.05 -37.91 -25.48
CA GLU A 21 23.70 -37.57 -25.02
C GLU A 21 22.83 -37.09 -26.20
N GLY A 22 21.58 -37.54 -26.22
CA GLY A 22 20.61 -37.29 -27.27
C GLY A 22 19.90 -35.94 -27.13
N PHE A 23 19.54 -35.37 -28.28
CA PHE A 23 18.68 -34.21 -28.44
C PHE A 23 17.36 -34.35 -27.66
N VAL A 24 17.06 -33.40 -26.77
CA VAL A 24 15.76 -33.24 -26.10
C VAL A 24 14.93 -32.19 -26.84
N ASN A 25 13.77 -32.62 -27.30
CA ASN A 25 12.76 -31.82 -27.98
C ASN A 25 12.04 -30.92 -26.95
N TRP A 26 12.18 -29.60 -27.04
CA TRP A 26 11.48 -28.64 -26.17
C TRP A 26 10.10 -28.32 -26.74
N THR A 27 9.15 -29.24 -26.56
CA THR A 27 7.72 -28.95 -26.70
C THR A 27 7.12 -28.91 -25.29
N ILE A 28 7.12 -27.74 -24.66
CA ILE A 28 6.37 -27.53 -23.40
C ILE A 28 4.89 -27.47 -23.78
N ASN A 29 4.19 -28.57 -23.51
CA ASN A 29 2.75 -28.67 -23.59
C ASN A 29 2.16 -27.88 -22.41
N LEU A 30 1.68 -26.66 -22.68
CA LEU A 30 1.03 -25.78 -21.72
C LEU A 30 -0.40 -26.30 -21.45
N ASN A 31 -0.53 -27.40 -20.72
CA ASN A 31 -1.82 -27.90 -20.27
C ASN A 31 -1.79 -28.20 -18.77
N THR A 32 -2.70 -27.51 -18.06
CA THR A 32 -3.11 -27.70 -16.67
C THR A 32 -2.00 -27.64 -15.63
N ILE A 33 -1.56 -26.43 -15.28
CA ILE A 33 -1.05 -26.15 -13.93
C ILE A 33 -2.22 -26.42 -12.97
N GLN A 34 -2.21 -27.56 -12.29
CA GLN A 34 -3.13 -27.85 -11.19
C GLN A 34 -3.02 -26.72 -10.16
N SER A 35 -4.11 -25.98 -9.97
CA SER A 35 -4.30 -24.95 -8.94
C SER A 35 -3.74 -25.38 -7.58
N ASP A 36 -3.82 -26.67 -7.26
CA ASP A 36 -3.38 -27.24 -5.99
C ASP A 36 -1.86 -27.20 -5.79
N LYS A 37 -1.03 -27.28 -6.84
CA LYS A 37 0.43 -27.19 -6.70
C LYS A 37 0.91 -25.76 -6.47
N PHE A 38 0.27 -24.79 -7.12
CA PHE A 38 0.53 -23.37 -6.90
C PHE A 38 0.06 -22.91 -5.52
N LEU A 39 -1.13 -23.38 -5.10
CA LEU A 39 -1.66 -23.12 -3.76
C LEU A 39 -0.80 -23.78 -2.66
N ASN A 40 -0.32 -25.02 -2.89
CA ASN A 40 0.60 -25.68 -1.96
C ASN A 40 1.98 -25.02 -1.94
N LEU A 41 2.46 -24.45 -3.05
CA LEU A 41 3.68 -23.63 -3.07
C LEU A 41 3.50 -22.37 -2.22
N LEU A 42 2.37 -21.67 -2.38
CA LEU A 42 1.96 -20.51 -1.55
C LEU A 42 1.83 -20.86 -0.06
N LEU A 43 1.23 -22.00 0.27
CA LEU A 43 1.07 -22.48 1.65
C LEU A 43 2.39 -22.95 2.27
N SER A 44 3.30 -23.53 1.47
CA SER A 44 4.61 -23.98 1.94
C SER A 44 5.61 -22.83 2.19
N MET A 45 5.33 -21.64 1.65
CA MET A 45 6.13 -20.43 1.83
C MET A 45 5.62 -19.50 2.94
N VAL A 46 4.56 -19.89 3.65
CA VAL A 46 4.18 -19.27 4.93
C VAL A 46 5.34 -19.53 5.93
N PRO A 47 5.85 -18.50 6.63
CA PRO A 47 7.05 -18.65 7.46
C PRO A 47 6.90 -19.76 8.51
N VAL A 48 7.96 -20.58 8.61
CA VAL A 48 8.17 -21.77 9.46
C VAL A 48 7.94 -21.56 10.97
N VAL A 49 7.54 -20.36 11.38
CA VAL A 49 7.12 -20.04 12.76
C VAL A 49 5.90 -20.88 13.18
N TYR A 50 5.03 -21.27 12.24
CA TYR A 50 3.81 -22.02 12.57
C TYR A 50 4.07 -23.49 12.92
N GLN A 51 5.10 -24.11 12.34
CA GLN A 51 5.42 -25.52 12.59
C GLN A 51 6.04 -25.70 13.97
N ILE A 52 6.90 -24.76 14.41
CA ILE A 52 7.51 -24.78 15.75
C ILE A 52 6.43 -24.61 16.84
N ASN A 53 5.45 -23.73 16.64
CA ASN A 53 4.37 -23.50 17.61
C ASN A 53 3.39 -24.67 17.72
N GLN A 54 3.16 -25.44 16.64
CA GLN A 54 2.35 -26.67 16.72
C GLN A 54 3.11 -27.80 17.40
N GLU A 55 4.42 -27.95 17.14
CA GLU A 55 5.26 -28.96 17.78
C GLU A 55 5.42 -28.69 19.29
N GLU A 56 5.52 -27.41 19.70
CA GLU A 56 5.49 -27.02 21.11
C GLU A 56 4.11 -27.23 21.76
N ARG A 57 3.00 -26.93 21.07
CA ARG A 57 1.66 -27.28 21.58
C ARG A 57 1.47 -28.79 21.73
N HIS A 58 1.93 -29.59 20.78
CA HIS A 58 1.85 -31.05 20.85
C HIS A 58 2.74 -31.63 21.96
N LYS A 59 3.93 -31.06 22.20
CA LYS A 59 4.77 -31.43 23.36
C LYS A 59 4.15 -31.02 24.69
N LYS A 60 3.52 -29.84 24.77
CA LYS A 60 2.85 -29.37 26.00
C LYS A 60 1.59 -30.17 26.30
N VAL A 61 0.84 -30.59 25.27
CA VAL A 61 -0.32 -31.49 25.44
C VAL A 61 0.13 -32.89 25.87
N ASN A 62 1.19 -33.46 25.29
CA ASN A 62 1.66 -34.79 25.70
C ASN A 62 2.36 -34.80 27.08
N GLY A 63 3.03 -33.71 27.48
CA GLY A 63 3.63 -33.57 28.81
C GLY A 63 2.61 -33.44 29.95
N VAL A 64 1.44 -32.85 29.68
CA VAL A 64 0.35 -32.71 30.67
C VAL A 64 -0.37 -34.03 30.96
N TRP A 65 -0.24 -35.05 30.09
CA TRP A 65 -0.85 -36.37 30.31
C TRP A 65 0.06 -37.37 31.04
N GLN A 66 1.29 -37.00 31.39
CA GLN A 66 2.26 -37.92 32.01
C GLN A 66 2.59 -37.63 33.48
N ASP A 67 2.23 -36.47 34.02
CA ASP A 67 2.37 -36.16 35.45
C ASP A 67 0.99 -36.01 36.10
N GLY A 68 0.51 -37.08 36.74
CA GLY A 68 -0.66 -37.02 37.61
C GLY A 68 -1.58 -38.23 37.57
N LEU A 69 -1.07 -39.42 37.93
CA LEU A 69 -1.92 -40.58 38.23
C LEU A 69 -1.64 -41.11 39.65
N GLN A 70 -2.65 -40.87 40.51
CA GLN A 70 -3.05 -41.54 41.77
C GLN A 70 -2.61 -40.94 43.13
N PRO A 71 -3.38 -41.16 44.23
CA PRO A 71 -4.85 -41.05 44.38
C PRO A 71 -5.32 -40.50 45.76
N ALA A 72 -6.48 -39.82 45.81
CA ALA A 72 -7.44 -39.69 46.95
C ALA A 72 -8.32 -38.45 46.66
N GLY A 73 -9.65 -38.39 46.71
CA GLY A 73 -10.64 -39.17 47.45
C GLY A 73 -11.46 -38.21 48.31
N HIS A 74 -12.56 -37.62 47.79
CA HIS A 74 -13.86 -37.40 48.48
C HIS A 74 -14.79 -36.33 47.85
N ASN A 75 -15.94 -36.82 47.39
CA ASN A 75 -17.34 -36.37 47.58
C ASN A 75 -17.80 -34.91 47.34
N PHE A 76 -18.61 -34.78 46.28
CA PHE A 76 -19.97 -34.19 46.21
C PHE A 76 -20.43 -33.20 47.31
N ASN A 77 -20.87 -31.99 46.90
CA ASN A 77 -22.32 -31.68 46.88
C ASN A 77 -22.69 -30.38 46.13
N VAL A 78 -23.89 -30.41 45.55
CA VAL A 78 -24.64 -29.34 44.86
C VAL A 78 -25.55 -28.62 45.86
N ARG A 79 -25.68 -27.27 45.81
CA ARG A 79 -26.97 -26.57 46.10
C ARG A 79 -27.00 -25.10 45.66
N SER A 80 -28.17 -24.71 45.14
CA SER A 80 -28.63 -23.38 44.68
C SER A 80 -28.81 -22.28 45.73
N GLU A 81 -28.70 -21.05 45.22
CA GLU A 81 -29.51 -19.82 45.41
C GLU A 81 -29.78 -19.15 46.79
N GLN A 82 -29.65 -17.81 46.71
CA GLN A 82 -30.54 -16.73 47.17
C GLN A 82 -30.19 -15.84 48.40
N HIS A 83 -30.27 -14.53 48.11
CA HIS A 83 -30.80 -13.41 48.90
C HIS A 83 -29.88 -12.39 49.65
N THR A 84 -30.31 -11.14 49.44
CA THR A 84 -29.92 -9.77 49.82
C THR A 84 -30.04 -9.42 51.31
N GLU A 85 -29.23 -8.47 51.82
CA GLU A 85 -29.68 -7.23 52.51
C GLU A 85 -28.56 -6.23 52.91
N TYR A 86 -28.99 -4.99 53.14
CA TYR A 86 -28.30 -3.69 53.28
C TYR A 86 -27.62 -3.43 54.64
N HIS A 87 -26.64 -2.51 54.69
CA HIS A 87 -26.46 -1.59 55.83
C HIS A 87 -25.86 -0.22 55.43
N HIS A 88 -26.47 0.85 55.96
CA HIS A 88 -26.12 2.28 55.91
C HIS A 88 -25.44 2.73 57.23
N PHE A 89 -25.00 4.01 57.27
CA PHE A 89 -24.50 4.88 58.40
C PHE A 89 -23.01 5.27 58.23
N SER A 90 -22.50 6.50 58.42
CA SER A 90 -23.01 7.88 58.67
C SER A 90 -21.81 8.86 58.76
N GLU A 91 -22.01 10.15 58.42
CA GLU A 91 -21.04 11.27 58.57
C GLU A 91 -20.84 11.74 60.03
N PRO A 92 -19.82 12.58 60.29
CA PRO A 92 -20.09 13.86 60.97
C PRO A 92 -19.32 15.11 60.45
N THR A 93 -19.82 16.25 60.96
CA THR A 93 -19.70 17.69 60.59
C THR A 93 -18.49 18.50 61.14
N PHE A 94 -18.04 19.48 60.33
CA PHE A 94 -17.55 20.86 60.57
C PHE A 94 -16.82 21.35 61.86
N HIS A 95 -15.71 22.10 61.65
CA HIS A 95 -15.39 23.39 62.32
C HIS A 95 -14.30 24.18 61.56
N GLY A 96 -14.41 25.51 61.50
CA GLY A 96 -13.41 26.43 60.92
C GLY A 96 -12.95 27.53 61.89
N SER A 97 -11.84 28.22 61.56
CA SER A 97 -11.45 29.55 62.11
C SER A 97 -10.30 30.20 61.30
N ASN A 98 -10.31 31.54 61.30
CA ASN A 98 -9.60 32.54 60.47
C ASN A 98 -8.12 32.84 60.84
N GLY A 99 -7.40 33.55 59.93
CA GLY A 99 -6.24 34.40 60.31
C GLY A 99 -5.40 35.04 59.18
N HIS A 100 -5.75 36.27 58.78
CA HIS A 100 -4.93 37.44 58.35
C HIS A 100 -3.76 37.39 57.33
N SER A 101 -3.89 38.26 56.31
CA SER A 101 -2.92 38.89 55.37
C SER A 101 -2.05 39.99 56.04
N PRO A 102 -1.03 40.69 55.43
CA PRO A 102 -1.08 41.29 54.07
C PRO A 102 0.24 41.55 53.26
N SER A 103 0.04 42.01 52.03
CA SER A 103 0.83 42.98 51.22
C SER A 103 1.94 42.51 50.25
N SER A 104 1.65 42.53 48.94
CA SER A 104 2.30 43.47 48.00
C SER A 104 1.44 43.65 46.72
N CYS A 105 1.52 44.84 46.14
CA CYS A 105 0.74 45.32 44.98
C CYS A 105 1.21 44.74 43.63
N SER A 106 0.24 44.23 42.85
CA SER A 106 -0.11 44.47 41.41
C SER A 106 0.96 44.84 40.34
N PRO A 107 0.70 44.62 39.02
CA PRO A 107 -0.35 43.78 38.38
C PRO A 107 0.07 43.00 37.09
N LYS A 108 -0.69 41.90 36.83
CA LYS A 108 -1.32 41.40 35.57
C LYS A 108 -0.49 41.29 34.28
N TYR A 109 -0.48 40.14 33.60
CA TYR A 109 -1.67 39.51 33.00
C TYR A 109 -1.98 38.08 33.46
N ASP A 110 -3.28 37.86 33.70
CA ASP A 110 -3.91 36.64 34.18
C ASP A 110 -4.04 35.57 33.08
N GLU A 111 -3.62 34.37 33.45
CA GLU A 111 -4.06 33.06 33.01
C GLU A 111 -5.15 32.60 34.00
N PHE A 112 -6.32 32.14 33.51
CA PHE A 112 -7.34 31.28 34.16
C PHE A 112 -8.60 31.32 33.26
N THR A 113 -9.36 30.27 32.96
CA THR A 113 -9.65 28.98 33.62
C THR A 113 -10.40 28.13 32.57
N SER A 114 -10.06 26.88 32.28
CA SER A 114 -10.29 25.65 33.07
C SER A 114 -11.67 25.56 33.73
N TYR A 115 -12.46 24.58 33.31
CA TYR A 115 -13.18 23.75 34.27
C TYR A 115 -12.99 22.28 33.89
N ASN A 116 -12.21 21.62 34.74
CA ASN A 116 -12.16 20.17 34.91
C ASN A 116 -13.51 19.66 35.43
N TYR A 117 -13.91 18.48 34.95
CA TYR A 117 -14.56 17.49 35.78
C TYR A 117 -13.76 16.19 35.63
N CYS A 118 -13.05 15.81 36.69
CA CYS A 118 -12.47 14.49 36.82
C CYS A 118 -13.58 13.54 37.27
N ASP A 119 -13.77 12.45 36.54
CA ASP A 119 -14.18 11.19 37.16
C ASP A 119 -13.25 10.09 36.66
N GLY A 120 -12.73 9.33 37.61
CA GLY A 120 -11.65 8.39 37.41
C GLY A 120 -12.16 7.05 36.94
N ARG A 121 -11.72 6.64 35.74
CA ARG A 121 -11.39 5.26 35.40
C ARG A 121 -10.70 5.23 34.04
N ASP A 122 -9.82 4.25 33.89
CA ASP A 122 -9.19 3.81 32.65
C ASP A 122 -7.89 4.53 32.24
N ALA A 123 -6.87 4.31 33.07
CA ALA A 123 -5.49 4.21 32.61
C ALA A 123 -4.85 2.97 33.25
N SER A 124 -5.00 1.81 32.60
CA SER A 124 -4.08 0.65 32.59
C SER A 124 -4.85 -0.62 32.20
N GLU A 125 -4.85 -0.96 30.92
CA GLU A 125 -5.08 -2.35 30.46
C GLU A 125 -4.05 -2.74 29.38
N THR A 126 -2.81 -2.31 29.59
CA THR A 126 -1.63 -2.90 28.92
C THR A 126 -0.72 -3.62 29.91
N ASP A 127 -1.15 -3.77 31.17
CA ASP A 127 -0.32 -4.30 32.27
C ASP A 127 -0.86 -5.61 32.89
N ALA A 128 -1.90 -6.23 32.29
CA ALA A 128 -2.55 -7.42 32.84
C ALA A 128 -2.23 -8.72 32.07
N MET A 129 -0.99 -8.90 31.60
CA MET A 129 -0.61 -10.17 30.94
C MET A 129 0.72 -10.79 31.38
N LEU A 130 1.33 -10.38 32.49
CA LEU A 130 2.47 -11.12 33.06
C LEU A 130 2.52 -10.98 34.58
N GLN A 131 1.64 -11.69 35.30
CA GLN A 131 1.82 -11.96 36.73
C GLN A 131 1.41 -13.40 37.04
N GLU A 132 2.42 -14.24 37.23
CA GLU A 132 2.52 -15.60 37.79
C GLU A 132 3.78 -16.17 37.11
N ASP A 133 4.97 -16.23 37.73
CA ASP A 133 5.32 -16.79 39.02
C ASP A 133 6.53 -16.07 39.64
N ASN A 134 6.49 -15.78 40.93
CA ASN A 134 7.68 -15.45 41.73
C ASN A 134 7.58 -16.05 43.14
N LEU A 135 8.37 -17.09 43.40
CA LEU A 135 8.96 -17.48 44.68
C LEU A 135 10.19 -18.33 44.30
N SER A 136 11.43 -18.03 44.67
CA SER A 136 11.97 -17.64 45.98
C SER A 136 13.34 -16.92 45.87
N SER A 137 13.66 -16.14 46.92
CA SER A 137 14.95 -15.56 47.36
C SER A 137 16.24 -16.27 46.90
N ASP A 138 17.37 -15.60 46.62
CA ASP A 138 18.14 -14.81 47.60
C ASP A 138 19.26 -13.93 46.95
N SER A 139 19.55 -12.80 47.59
CA SER A 139 20.79 -11.99 47.66
C SER A 139 21.65 -11.60 46.41
N ASN A 140 21.73 -10.28 46.18
CA ASN A 140 22.87 -9.41 45.81
C ASN A 140 23.88 -9.85 44.72
N GLU A 141 23.90 -9.14 43.58
CA GLU A 141 25.01 -8.25 43.13
C GLU A 141 24.68 -7.61 41.76
N ASP A 142 25.21 -6.41 41.54
CA ASP A 142 24.90 -5.47 40.45
C ASP A 142 25.03 -6.03 39.03
N ILE A 143 23.93 -6.04 38.25
CA ILE A 143 23.99 -6.01 36.78
C ILE A 143 22.85 -5.12 36.25
N ILE A 144 23.23 -3.96 35.69
CA ILE A 144 22.37 -3.15 34.84
C ILE A 144 22.11 -3.96 33.55
N VAL A 145 20.97 -4.65 33.49
CA VAL A 145 20.50 -5.32 32.27
C VAL A 145 19.54 -4.39 31.55
N GLU A 146 20.08 -3.60 30.62
CA GLU A 146 19.29 -2.85 29.66
C GLU A 146 18.70 -3.84 28.63
N GLY A 147 17.45 -4.20 28.84
CA GLY A 147 16.69 -5.14 28.02
C GLY A 147 16.35 -4.56 26.64
N SER A 148 17.33 -4.47 25.76
CA SER A 148 17.09 -4.30 24.33
C SER A 148 16.39 -5.55 23.80
N ARG A 149 15.08 -5.51 23.54
CA ARG A 149 14.37 -6.52 22.74
C ARG A 149 14.97 -6.54 21.33
N LYS A 150 16.03 -7.32 21.13
CA LYS A 150 16.61 -7.57 19.80
C LYS A 150 15.60 -8.37 18.99
N GLN A 151 15.03 -7.75 17.96
CA GLN A 151 14.34 -8.52 16.92
C GLN A 151 15.27 -9.60 16.37
N PRO A 152 14.77 -10.79 16.01
CA PRO A 152 15.56 -11.80 15.33
C PRO A 152 16.14 -11.18 14.06
N LYS A 153 17.46 -11.30 13.86
CA LYS A 153 18.13 -10.84 12.63
C LYS A 153 17.52 -11.60 11.45
N GLU A 154 16.58 -11.00 10.74
CA GLU A 154 16.10 -11.57 9.49
C GLU A 154 17.27 -11.61 8.50
N SER A 155 17.55 -12.81 7.97
CA SER A 155 18.51 -12.94 6.88
C SER A 155 17.99 -12.19 5.65
N SER A 156 18.84 -11.42 4.98
CA SER A 156 18.46 -10.64 3.79
C SER A 156 17.82 -11.50 2.69
N SER A 157 18.14 -12.79 2.64
CA SER A 157 17.53 -13.77 1.72
C SER A 157 16.07 -14.09 2.06
N ILE A 158 15.74 -14.21 3.35
CA ILE A 158 14.36 -14.48 3.81
C ILE A 158 13.49 -13.27 3.52
N MET A 159 14.00 -12.07 3.81
CA MET A 159 13.32 -10.81 3.51
C MET A 159 13.07 -10.65 2.00
N ALA A 160 14.05 -10.98 1.16
CA ALA A 160 13.88 -10.96 -0.29
C ALA A 160 12.78 -11.93 -0.76
N LEU A 161 12.76 -13.16 -0.24
CA LEU A 161 11.75 -14.16 -0.61
C LEU A 161 10.34 -13.74 -0.18
N GLN A 162 10.20 -13.16 1.02
CA GLN A 162 8.92 -12.65 1.52
C GLN A 162 8.37 -11.50 0.68
N ILE A 163 9.24 -10.62 0.17
CA ILE A 163 8.83 -9.44 -0.61
C ILE A 163 8.60 -9.81 -2.08
N LEU A 164 9.31 -10.81 -2.62
CA LEU A 164 9.29 -11.18 -4.03
C LEU A 164 7.89 -11.51 -4.56
N VAL A 165 7.12 -12.33 -3.83
CA VAL A 165 5.78 -12.77 -4.28
C VAL A 165 4.80 -11.58 -4.32
N PRO A 166 4.63 -10.81 -3.23
CA PRO A 166 3.91 -9.54 -3.22
C PRO A 166 4.27 -8.61 -4.39
N PHE A 167 5.57 -8.45 -4.61
CA PHE A 167 6.12 -7.56 -5.61
C PHE A 167 5.78 -8.01 -7.03
N LEU A 168 5.93 -9.31 -7.35
CA LEU A 168 5.58 -9.85 -8.66
C LEU A 168 4.08 -9.73 -8.92
N LEU A 169 3.24 -10.06 -7.94
CA LEU A 169 1.79 -9.96 -8.08
C LEU A 169 1.37 -8.51 -8.38
N ALA A 170 1.85 -7.56 -7.56
CA ALA A 170 1.60 -6.14 -7.75
C ALA A 170 2.08 -5.66 -9.13
N GLY A 171 3.29 -6.08 -9.53
CA GLY A 171 3.86 -5.75 -10.83
C GLY A 171 3.02 -6.27 -12.00
N PHE A 172 2.55 -7.52 -11.98
CA PHE A 172 1.64 -8.03 -13.01
C PHE A 172 0.32 -7.26 -13.08
N GLY A 173 -0.21 -6.81 -11.94
CA GLY A 173 -1.37 -5.93 -11.89
C GLY A 173 -1.13 -4.58 -12.58
N THR A 174 0.01 -3.94 -12.30
CA THR A 174 0.40 -2.66 -12.94
C THR A 174 0.69 -2.82 -14.44
N VAL A 175 1.28 -3.95 -14.86
CA VAL A 175 1.47 -4.30 -16.28
C VAL A 175 0.12 -4.45 -16.98
N SER A 176 -0.84 -5.12 -16.33
CA SER A 176 -2.19 -5.26 -16.86
C SER A 176 -2.88 -3.90 -16.99
N ALA A 177 -2.70 -3.00 -16.02
CA ALA A 177 -3.21 -1.62 -16.10
C ALA A 177 -2.57 -0.84 -17.25
N GLY A 178 -1.25 -0.99 -17.46
CA GLY A 178 -0.52 -0.43 -18.60
C GLY A 178 -1.08 -0.90 -19.94
N MET A 179 -1.40 -2.19 -20.07
CA MET A 179 -2.01 -2.74 -21.29
C MET A 179 -3.42 -2.22 -21.53
N VAL A 180 -4.23 -2.08 -20.47
CA VAL A 180 -5.54 -1.46 -20.62
C VAL A 180 -5.38 -0.01 -21.08
N LEU A 181 -4.42 0.73 -20.51
CA LEU A 181 -4.15 2.11 -20.92
C LEU A 181 -3.68 2.20 -22.39
N ASP A 182 -2.85 1.26 -22.84
CA ASP A 182 -2.40 1.13 -24.23
C ASP A 182 -3.56 0.86 -25.22
N ILE A 183 -4.57 0.12 -24.79
CA ILE A 183 -5.79 -0.10 -25.59
C ILE A 183 -6.65 1.16 -25.60
N VAL A 184 -6.91 1.75 -24.43
CA VAL A 184 -7.89 2.84 -24.30
C VAL A 184 -7.36 4.20 -24.77
N GLN A 185 -6.04 4.40 -24.83
CA GLN A 185 -5.46 5.62 -25.40
C GLN A 185 -5.88 5.86 -26.86
N HIS A 186 -6.24 4.79 -27.58
CA HIS A 186 -6.70 4.88 -28.95
C HIS A 186 -8.19 5.21 -29.09
N TRP A 187 -8.95 5.23 -28.00
CA TRP A 187 -10.38 5.54 -27.99
C TRP A 187 -10.64 7.03 -28.17
N ASP A 188 -11.82 7.37 -28.73
CA ASP A 188 -12.16 8.75 -29.10
C ASP A 188 -12.11 9.72 -27.92
N VAL A 189 -12.51 9.28 -26.73
CA VAL A 189 -12.47 10.13 -25.53
C VAL A 189 -11.05 10.49 -25.13
N PHE A 190 -10.09 9.57 -25.22
CA PHE A 190 -8.69 9.84 -24.85
C PHE A 190 -7.98 10.71 -25.90
N LYS A 191 -8.41 10.65 -27.17
CA LYS A 191 -7.89 11.50 -28.24
C LYS A 191 -8.46 12.92 -28.24
N ASN A 192 -9.74 13.05 -27.92
CA ASN A 192 -10.45 14.34 -28.00
C ASN A 192 -10.54 15.08 -26.66
N VAL A 193 -10.30 14.37 -25.54
CA VAL A 193 -10.27 14.89 -24.18
C VAL A 193 -8.96 14.40 -23.53
N THR A 194 -7.86 15.00 -23.96
CA THR A 194 -6.48 14.65 -23.57
C THR A 194 -6.26 14.80 -22.06
N GLU A 195 -7.04 15.67 -21.39
CA GLU A 195 -6.99 15.86 -19.93
C GLU A 195 -7.36 14.59 -19.14
N VAL A 196 -7.94 13.56 -19.78
CA VAL A 196 -8.11 12.24 -19.15
C VAL A 196 -6.74 11.62 -18.81
N PHE A 197 -5.68 11.85 -19.59
CA PHE A 197 -4.31 11.42 -19.25
C PHE A 197 -3.75 12.13 -18.02
N ILE A 198 -4.10 13.40 -17.82
CA ILE A 198 -3.75 14.15 -16.60
C ILE A 198 -4.40 13.51 -15.37
N LEU A 199 -5.62 13.03 -15.54
CA LEU A 199 -6.40 12.42 -14.47
C LEU A 199 -5.93 11.01 -14.10
N VAL A 200 -5.34 10.25 -15.03
CA VAL A 200 -4.93 8.84 -14.81
C VAL A 200 -3.96 8.72 -13.62
N PRO A 201 -2.78 9.38 -13.57
CA PRO A 201 -1.89 9.24 -12.42
C PRO A 201 -2.51 9.77 -11.12
N ALA A 202 -3.34 10.82 -11.16
CA ALA A 202 -4.01 11.32 -9.96
C ALA A 202 -4.97 10.29 -9.35
N LEU A 203 -5.80 9.63 -10.18
CA LEU A 203 -6.73 8.60 -9.72
C LEU A 203 -6.05 7.28 -9.32
N LEU A 204 -4.96 6.92 -9.98
CA LEU A 204 -4.15 5.78 -9.57
C LEU A 204 -3.41 6.06 -8.25
N GLY A 205 -2.87 7.27 -8.07
CA GLY A 205 -2.21 7.69 -6.83
C GLY A 205 -3.15 7.75 -5.61
N LEU A 206 -4.45 8.02 -5.82
CA LEU A 206 -5.48 7.95 -4.75
C LEU A 206 -5.46 6.60 -4.01
N LYS A 207 -5.12 5.53 -4.72
CA LYS A 207 -5.07 4.18 -4.18
C LYS A 207 -4.04 4.05 -3.06
N GLY A 208 -2.80 4.51 -3.32
CA GLY A 208 -1.71 4.48 -2.33
C GLY A 208 -2.09 5.22 -1.04
N ASN A 209 -2.91 6.26 -1.18
CA ASN A 209 -3.31 7.13 -0.08
C ASN A 209 -4.47 6.55 0.73
N LEU A 210 -5.48 5.97 0.07
CA LEU A 210 -6.73 5.58 0.72
C LEU A 210 -6.80 4.09 1.02
N GLU A 211 -6.25 3.25 0.15
CA GLU A 211 -6.28 1.80 0.31
C GLU A 211 -5.30 1.32 1.36
N MET A 212 -4.07 1.84 1.33
CA MET A 212 -3.06 1.44 2.29
C MET A 212 -3.45 1.87 3.70
N THR A 213 -4.01 3.06 3.84
CA THR A 213 -4.54 3.54 5.12
C THR A 213 -5.76 2.73 5.59
N LEU A 214 -6.66 2.33 4.68
CA LEU A 214 -7.76 1.41 5.03
C LEU A 214 -7.24 0.04 5.50
N ALA A 215 -6.32 -0.55 4.73
CA ALA A 215 -5.73 -1.85 5.01
C ALA A 215 -5.02 -1.85 6.37
N SER A 216 -4.16 -0.86 6.60
CA SER A 216 -3.45 -0.68 7.87
C SER A 216 -4.43 -0.59 9.04
N ARG A 217 -5.45 0.27 8.97
CA ARG A 217 -6.43 0.44 10.06
C ARG A 217 -7.25 -0.82 10.34
N LEU A 218 -7.71 -1.50 9.29
CA LEU A 218 -8.46 -2.74 9.46
C LEU A 218 -7.56 -3.85 10.02
N SER A 219 -6.31 -3.96 9.56
CA SER A 219 -5.38 -4.96 10.04
C SER A 219 -5.00 -4.72 11.51
N THR A 220 -4.70 -3.49 11.90
CA THR A 220 -4.47 -3.14 13.30
C THR A 220 -5.68 -3.51 14.17
N ALA A 221 -6.90 -3.23 13.70
CA ALA A 221 -8.12 -3.62 14.42
C ALA A 221 -8.32 -5.15 14.52
N VAL A 222 -7.94 -5.90 13.48
CA VAL A 222 -7.94 -7.38 13.50
C VAL A 222 -6.92 -7.90 14.52
N ASN A 223 -5.70 -7.38 14.49
CA ASN A 223 -4.58 -7.87 15.29
C ASN A 223 -4.71 -7.55 16.79
N ILE A 224 -5.37 -6.45 17.15
CA ILE A 224 -5.65 -6.07 18.55
C ILE A 224 -6.84 -6.85 19.14
N GLY A 225 -7.53 -7.69 18.37
CA GLY A 225 -8.69 -8.45 18.87
C GLY A 225 -9.98 -7.62 19.01
N LYS A 226 -9.98 -6.33 18.63
CA LYS A 226 -11.19 -5.47 18.55
C LYS A 226 -12.21 -5.94 17.49
N MET A 227 -11.97 -7.09 16.86
CA MET A 227 -12.80 -7.71 15.84
C MET A 227 -13.50 -9.00 16.31
N ASP A 228 -13.56 -9.25 17.62
CA ASP A 228 -14.19 -10.46 18.16
C ASP A 228 -15.70 -10.28 18.35
N SER A 229 -16.19 -9.05 18.54
CA SER A 229 -17.61 -8.72 18.42
C SER A 229 -18.00 -8.50 16.95
N PRO A 230 -19.01 -9.22 16.41
CA PRO A 230 -19.43 -9.07 15.02
C PRO A 230 -20.02 -7.68 14.74
N ILE A 231 -20.67 -7.04 15.73
CA ILE A 231 -21.25 -5.70 15.59
C ILE A 231 -20.16 -4.63 15.51
N GLU A 232 -19.17 -4.66 16.41
CA GLU A 232 -18.08 -3.68 16.40
C GLU A 232 -17.22 -3.82 15.14
N LYS A 233 -16.98 -5.05 14.70
CA LYS A 233 -16.30 -5.35 13.44
C LYS A 233 -17.00 -4.69 12.25
N TRP A 234 -18.30 -4.90 12.08
CA TRP A 234 -19.04 -4.31 10.95
C TRP A 234 -19.15 -2.79 11.07
N ASN A 235 -19.31 -2.25 12.27
CA ASN A 235 -19.31 -0.80 12.48
C ASN A 235 -17.98 -0.14 12.09
N LEU A 236 -16.85 -0.77 12.43
CA LEU A 236 -15.51 -0.30 12.05
C LEU A 236 -15.29 -0.40 10.54
N ILE A 237 -15.70 -1.51 9.91
CA ILE A 237 -15.58 -1.70 8.46
C ILE A 237 -16.44 -0.67 7.72
N ILE A 238 -17.72 -0.51 8.09
CA ILE A 238 -18.64 0.43 7.46
C ILE A 238 -18.15 1.86 7.62
N GLY A 239 -17.68 2.24 8.82
CA GLY A 239 -17.14 3.57 9.07
C GLY A 239 -15.92 3.88 8.19
N ASN A 240 -14.97 2.95 8.09
CA ASN A 240 -13.76 3.16 7.28
C ASN A 240 -14.06 3.10 5.77
N LEU A 241 -15.00 2.25 5.33
CA LEU A 241 -15.43 2.21 3.94
C LEU A 241 -16.16 3.51 3.56
N ALA A 242 -17.03 4.03 4.43
CA ALA A 242 -17.68 5.32 4.23
C ALA A 242 -16.68 6.46 4.17
N LEU A 243 -15.67 6.47 5.05
CA LEU A 243 -14.57 7.44 5.01
C LEU A 243 -13.81 7.35 3.68
N LYS A 244 -13.44 6.13 3.23
CA LYS A 244 -12.79 5.90 1.94
C LYS A 244 -13.64 6.44 0.79
N GLN A 245 -14.96 6.21 0.79
CA GLN A 245 -15.87 6.74 -0.23
C GLN A 245 -15.88 8.26 -0.26
N VAL A 246 -15.97 8.91 0.90
CA VAL A 246 -15.96 10.38 0.99
C VAL A 246 -14.66 10.94 0.45
N GLN A 247 -13.52 10.41 0.90
CA GLN A 247 -12.21 10.87 0.44
C GLN A 247 -12.03 10.62 -1.06
N ALA A 248 -12.38 9.44 -1.57
CA ALA A 248 -12.27 9.13 -2.99
C ALA A 248 -13.13 10.08 -3.86
N THR A 249 -14.37 10.33 -3.45
CA THR A 249 -15.29 11.20 -4.20
C THR A 249 -14.81 12.65 -4.23
N VAL A 250 -14.41 13.20 -3.07
CA VAL A 250 -13.91 14.59 -2.98
C VAL A 250 -12.61 14.74 -3.73
N VAL A 251 -11.67 13.81 -3.57
CA VAL A 251 -10.36 13.90 -4.22
C VAL A 251 -10.47 13.64 -5.71
N GLY A 252 -11.37 12.75 -6.17
CA GLY A 252 -11.69 12.58 -7.58
C GLY A 252 -12.28 13.85 -8.21
N PHE A 253 -13.17 14.55 -7.52
CA PHE A 253 -13.66 15.86 -7.97
C PHE A 253 -12.52 16.88 -8.08
N LEU A 254 -11.69 17.00 -7.03
CA LEU A 254 -10.56 17.91 -7.03
C LEU A 254 -9.51 17.56 -8.10
N ALA A 255 -9.29 16.28 -8.37
CA ALA A 255 -8.40 15.81 -9.43
C ALA A 255 -8.92 16.21 -10.82
N ALA A 256 -10.23 16.13 -11.06
CA ALA A 256 -10.80 16.62 -12.31
C ALA A 256 -10.67 18.14 -12.46
N VAL A 257 -10.91 18.90 -11.39
CA VAL A 257 -10.69 20.36 -11.39
C VAL A 257 -9.22 20.68 -11.67
N ALA A 258 -8.30 19.96 -11.03
CA ALA A 258 -6.86 20.11 -11.28
C ALA A 258 -6.51 19.76 -12.73
N ALA A 259 -7.05 18.67 -13.29
CA ALA A 259 -6.82 18.29 -14.68
C ALA A 259 -7.33 19.35 -15.67
N VAL A 260 -8.51 19.93 -15.43
CA VAL A 260 -9.06 21.02 -16.25
C VAL A 260 -8.17 22.27 -16.17
N ILE A 261 -7.69 22.64 -14.99
CA ILE A 261 -6.79 23.80 -14.82
C ILE A 261 -5.44 23.53 -15.50
N LEU A 262 -4.85 22.35 -15.28
CA LEU A 262 -3.54 21.98 -15.80
C LEU A 262 -3.57 21.77 -17.32
N GLY A 263 -4.64 21.24 -17.90
CA GLY A 263 -4.79 21.11 -19.36
C GLY A 263 -5.05 22.45 -20.05
N TRP A 264 -5.72 23.39 -19.37
CA TRP A 264 -5.94 24.73 -19.92
C TRP A 264 -4.65 25.55 -20.05
N ILE A 265 -3.67 25.38 -19.16
CA ILE A 265 -2.44 26.19 -19.12
C ILE A 265 -1.60 26.05 -20.40
N PRO A 266 -1.30 24.83 -20.93
CA PRO A 266 -0.53 24.66 -22.16
C PRO A 266 -1.35 24.91 -23.43
N GLU A 267 -2.60 24.42 -23.51
CA GLU A 267 -3.36 24.41 -24.76
C GLU A 267 -4.20 25.68 -24.99
N GLY A 268 -4.58 26.39 -23.93
CA GLY A 268 -5.41 27.60 -23.98
C GLY A 268 -6.84 27.40 -24.50
N LYS A 269 -7.25 26.17 -24.82
CA LYS A 269 -8.60 25.83 -25.29
C LYS A 269 -9.47 25.40 -24.11
N TYR A 270 -10.51 26.16 -23.83
CA TYR A 270 -11.47 25.82 -22.78
C TYR A 270 -12.81 25.37 -23.39
N ARG A 271 -13.17 24.11 -23.19
CA ARG A 271 -14.47 23.55 -23.58
C ARG A 271 -15.25 23.11 -22.35
N PHE A 272 -16.30 23.85 -22.02
CA PHE A 272 -17.12 23.60 -20.84
C PHE A 272 -17.70 22.17 -20.78
N ASP A 273 -18.14 21.64 -21.93
CA ASP A 273 -18.72 20.29 -22.01
C ASP A 273 -17.70 19.19 -21.65
N HIS A 274 -16.44 19.37 -22.08
CA HIS A 274 -15.35 18.45 -21.74
C HIS A 274 -14.98 18.55 -20.26
N SER A 275 -14.95 19.76 -19.70
CA SER A 275 -14.71 19.95 -18.26
C SER A 275 -15.78 19.27 -17.40
N LEU A 276 -17.05 19.37 -17.80
CA LEU A 276 -18.16 18.72 -17.09
C LEU A 276 -18.12 17.20 -17.22
N LEU A 277 -17.74 16.68 -18.40
CA LEU A 277 -17.47 15.27 -18.63
C LEU A 277 -16.34 14.77 -17.73
N LEU A 278 -15.20 15.45 -17.69
CA LEU A 278 -14.05 15.08 -16.85
C LEU A 278 -14.41 15.05 -15.37
N CYS A 279 -15.14 16.06 -14.88
CA CYS A 279 -15.62 16.09 -13.50
C CYS A 279 -16.54 14.91 -13.20
N SER A 280 -17.49 14.62 -14.08
CA SER A 280 -18.50 13.58 -13.86
C SER A 280 -17.90 12.18 -13.99
N SER A 281 -17.02 11.96 -14.97
CA SER A 281 -16.32 10.69 -15.14
C SER A 281 -15.38 10.43 -13.97
N SER A 282 -14.57 11.41 -13.57
CA SER A 282 -13.66 11.29 -12.44
C SER A 282 -14.39 10.94 -11.14
N VAL A 283 -15.45 11.68 -10.81
CA VAL A 283 -16.23 11.46 -9.59
C VAL A 283 -16.89 10.08 -9.59
N ALA A 284 -17.53 9.70 -10.69
CA ALA A 284 -18.18 8.40 -10.83
C ALA A 284 -17.16 7.25 -10.75
N THR A 285 -16.03 7.39 -11.44
CA THR A 285 -14.93 6.43 -11.41
C THR A 285 -14.35 6.30 -10.01
N ALA A 286 -14.00 7.42 -9.37
CA ALA A 286 -13.43 7.40 -8.04
C ALA A 286 -14.38 6.71 -7.05
N PHE A 287 -15.67 7.01 -7.11
CA PHE A 287 -16.68 6.39 -6.24
C PHE A 287 -16.85 4.88 -6.50
N ILE A 288 -17.02 4.46 -7.76
CA ILE A 288 -17.29 3.06 -8.12
C ILE A 288 -16.03 2.21 -7.91
N ALA A 289 -14.87 2.69 -8.35
CA ALA A 289 -13.60 2.01 -8.16
C ALA A 289 -13.28 1.85 -6.67
N SER A 290 -13.41 2.92 -5.86
CA SER A 290 -13.12 2.85 -4.43
C SER A 290 -14.06 1.90 -3.68
N LEU A 291 -15.34 1.85 -4.08
CA LEU A 291 -16.32 0.91 -3.53
C LEU A 291 -15.94 -0.53 -3.86
N LEU A 292 -15.69 -0.83 -5.14
CA LEU A 292 -15.37 -2.17 -5.61
C LEU A 292 -14.08 -2.68 -4.96
N GLN A 293 -13.03 -1.85 -4.95
CA GLN A 293 -11.78 -2.19 -4.29
C GLN A 293 -11.96 -2.34 -2.77
N GLY A 294 -12.78 -1.50 -2.14
CA GLY A 294 -13.10 -1.60 -0.71
C GLY A 294 -13.77 -2.94 -0.35
N ILE A 295 -14.72 -3.39 -1.18
CA ILE A 295 -15.38 -4.69 -1.02
C ILE A 295 -14.37 -5.84 -1.19
N ILE A 296 -13.51 -5.77 -2.21
CA ILE A 296 -12.45 -6.76 -2.44
C ILE A 296 -11.52 -6.82 -1.23
N MET A 297 -11.05 -5.67 -0.73
CA MET A 297 -10.14 -5.59 0.41
C MET A 297 -10.78 -6.17 1.69
N VAL A 298 -12.03 -5.81 2.00
CA VAL A 298 -12.75 -6.39 3.14
C VAL A 298 -12.91 -7.91 2.96
N GLY A 299 -13.23 -8.37 1.76
CA GLY A 299 -13.34 -9.79 1.43
C GLY A 299 -12.03 -10.54 1.68
N VAL A 300 -10.89 -9.99 1.24
CA VAL A 300 -9.56 -10.57 1.48
C VAL A 300 -9.23 -10.58 2.97
N ILE A 301 -9.45 -9.48 3.70
CA ILE A 301 -9.14 -9.39 5.14
C ILE A 301 -9.97 -10.40 5.95
N VAL A 302 -11.28 -10.46 5.70
CA VAL A 302 -12.17 -11.40 6.39
C VAL A 302 -11.88 -12.85 5.99
N GLY A 303 -11.55 -13.09 4.72
CA GLY A 303 -11.12 -14.40 4.21
C GLY A 303 -9.83 -14.88 4.88
N SER A 304 -8.82 -14.01 4.96
CA SER A 304 -7.54 -14.29 5.62
C SER A 304 -7.71 -14.61 7.11
N LYS A 305 -8.58 -13.87 7.83
CA LYS A 305 -8.91 -14.21 9.24
C LYS A 305 -9.53 -15.62 9.35
N LYS A 306 -10.37 -16.04 8.40
CA LYS A 306 -10.98 -17.39 8.41
C LYS A 306 -9.98 -18.50 8.10
N THR A 307 -8.97 -18.23 7.27
CA THR A 307 -7.94 -19.21 6.91
C THR A 307 -6.72 -19.19 7.84
N GLY A 308 -6.68 -18.27 8.82
CA GLY A 308 -5.56 -18.11 9.74
C GLY A 308 -4.32 -17.46 9.11
N ILE A 309 -4.44 -16.94 7.88
CA ILE A 309 -3.37 -16.22 7.20
C ILE A 309 -3.40 -14.77 7.67
N ASN A 310 -2.23 -14.17 7.91
CA ASN A 310 -2.16 -12.74 8.23
C ASN A 310 -2.74 -11.93 7.05
N PRO A 311 -3.79 -11.11 7.25
CA PRO A 311 -4.39 -10.31 6.20
C PRO A 311 -3.41 -9.37 5.52
N ASP A 312 -2.38 -8.86 6.19
CA ASP A 312 -1.41 -7.93 5.61
C ASP A 312 -0.57 -8.54 4.48
N ASN A 313 -0.29 -9.84 4.60
CA ASN A 313 0.53 -10.58 3.65
C ASN A 313 -0.21 -10.86 2.32
N VAL A 314 -1.54 -10.71 2.31
CA VAL A 314 -2.40 -11.08 1.17
C VAL A 314 -3.21 -9.89 0.67
N ALA A 315 -3.73 -9.05 1.56
CA ALA A 315 -4.54 -7.89 1.21
C ALA A 315 -3.71 -6.82 0.50
N THR A 316 -2.50 -6.53 0.99
CA THR A 316 -1.64 -5.48 0.43
C THR A 316 -1.24 -5.78 -1.02
N PRO A 317 -0.77 -7.00 -1.38
CA PRO A 317 -0.43 -7.32 -2.76
C PRO A 317 -1.65 -7.38 -3.68
N ILE A 318 -2.77 -7.93 -3.21
CA ILE A 318 -3.99 -8.03 -4.02
C ILE A 318 -4.56 -6.63 -4.31
N ALA A 319 -4.61 -5.76 -3.29
CA ALA A 319 -5.01 -4.36 -3.46
C ALA A 319 -4.07 -3.64 -4.45
N ALA A 320 -2.76 -3.82 -4.27
CA ALA A 320 -1.75 -3.28 -5.19
C ALA A 320 -1.91 -3.79 -6.64
N SER A 321 -2.35 -5.03 -6.84
CA SER A 321 -2.45 -5.63 -8.18
C SER A 321 -3.73 -5.22 -8.90
N PHE A 322 -4.88 -5.33 -8.23
CA PHE A 322 -6.17 -5.08 -8.87
C PHE A 322 -6.57 -3.61 -8.85
N GLY A 323 -6.03 -2.81 -7.92
CA GLY A 323 -6.46 -1.42 -7.74
C GLY A 323 -6.30 -0.58 -8.99
N ASP A 324 -5.12 -0.60 -9.62
CA ASP A 324 -4.83 0.26 -10.78
C ASP A 324 -5.61 -0.19 -12.01
N LEU A 325 -5.65 -1.51 -12.23
CA LEU A 325 -6.40 -2.14 -13.31
C LEU A 325 -7.89 -1.78 -13.23
N ILE A 326 -8.51 -1.94 -12.05
CA ILE A 326 -9.94 -1.66 -11.84
C ILE A 326 -10.22 -0.17 -12.06
N THR A 327 -9.41 0.72 -11.47
CA THR A 327 -9.63 2.17 -11.56
C THR A 327 -9.54 2.64 -13.00
N LEU A 328 -8.51 2.21 -13.73
CA LEU A 328 -8.26 2.61 -15.10
C LEU A 328 -9.32 2.05 -16.06
N ALA A 329 -9.72 0.79 -15.89
CA ALA A 329 -10.80 0.19 -16.68
C ALA A 329 -12.13 0.91 -16.48
N ILE A 330 -12.50 1.22 -15.22
CA ILE A 330 -13.73 1.96 -14.92
C ILE A 330 -13.64 3.39 -15.46
N LEU A 331 -12.48 4.07 -15.34
CA LEU A 331 -12.26 5.39 -15.92
C LEU A 331 -12.52 5.41 -17.41
N ALA A 332 -11.92 4.47 -18.14
CA ALA A 332 -12.05 4.41 -19.58
C ALA A 332 -13.50 4.16 -20.01
N TRP A 333 -14.18 3.20 -19.38
CA TRP A 333 -15.56 2.86 -19.68
C TRP A 333 -16.53 4.01 -19.39
N ILE A 334 -16.43 4.63 -18.22
CA ILE A 334 -17.31 5.75 -17.84
C ILE A 334 -17.04 6.96 -18.72
N SER A 335 -15.77 7.31 -18.95
CA SER A 335 -15.40 8.45 -19.78
C SER A 335 -15.89 8.27 -21.22
N GLN A 336 -15.69 7.09 -21.82
CA GLN A 336 -16.17 6.78 -23.17
C GLN A 336 -17.70 6.78 -23.25
N GLY A 337 -18.38 6.20 -22.26
CA GLY A 337 -19.84 6.18 -22.20
C GLY A 337 -20.43 7.59 -22.13
N LEU A 338 -19.91 8.42 -21.22
CA LEU A 338 -20.33 9.82 -21.09
C LEU A 338 -19.99 10.64 -22.33
N TYR A 339 -18.84 10.38 -22.96
CA TYR A 339 -18.42 11.05 -24.20
C TYR A 339 -19.38 10.74 -25.35
N THR A 340 -19.74 9.47 -25.53
CA THR A 340 -20.70 9.05 -26.56
C THR A 340 -22.08 9.68 -26.34
N CYS A 341 -22.49 9.87 -25.08
CA CYS A 341 -23.74 10.54 -24.75
C CYS A 341 -23.68 12.06 -24.86
N LEU A 342 -22.49 12.68 -24.95
CA LEU A 342 -22.33 14.13 -24.85
C LEU A 342 -23.04 14.87 -25.98
N GLU A 343 -22.97 14.35 -27.21
CA GLU A 343 -23.58 14.99 -28.39
C GLU A 343 -25.11 14.86 -28.42
N THR A 344 -25.66 13.74 -27.93
CA THR A 344 -27.11 13.48 -27.99
C THR A 344 -27.83 13.93 -26.71
N TYR A 345 -27.21 13.74 -25.55
CA TYR A 345 -27.81 13.94 -24.22
C TYR A 345 -26.84 14.69 -23.29
N TYR A 346 -26.59 15.96 -23.57
CA TYR A 346 -25.66 16.82 -22.81
C TYR A 346 -25.93 16.86 -21.29
N TYR A 347 -27.18 16.65 -20.86
CA TYR A 347 -27.57 16.66 -19.44
C TYR A 347 -27.19 15.39 -18.67
N VAL A 348 -26.80 14.30 -19.34
CA VAL A 348 -26.48 13.02 -18.69
C VAL A 348 -25.20 13.13 -17.84
N SER A 349 -24.16 13.76 -18.40
CA SER A 349 -22.90 13.98 -17.69
C SER A 349 -23.09 14.72 -16.35
N PRO A 350 -23.66 15.95 -16.29
CA PRO A 350 -23.88 16.64 -15.03
C PRO A 350 -24.78 15.87 -14.07
N LEU A 351 -25.76 15.12 -14.57
CA LEU A 351 -26.66 14.33 -13.72
C LEU A 351 -25.93 13.18 -13.03
N VAL A 352 -25.02 12.50 -13.75
CA VAL A 352 -24.15 11.45 -13.18
C VAL A 352 -23.22 12.05 -12.12
N GLY A 353 -22.54 13.17 -12.44
CA GLY A 353 -21.68 13.87 -11.48
C GLY A 353 -22.45 14.31 -10.22
N ALA A 354 -23.62 14.93 -10.40
CA ALA A 354 -24.48 15.39 -9.31
C ALA A 354 -24.97 14.22 -8.45
N PHE A 355 -25.34 13.08 -9.05
CA PHE A 355 -25.78 11.89 -8.33
C PHE A 355 -24.70 11.39 -7.36
N PHE A 356 -23.47 11.17 -7.84
CA PHE A 356 -22.39 10.68 -6.99
C PHE A 356 -21.95 11.71 -5.94
N LEU A 357 -21.90 13.00 -6.28
CA LEU A 357 -21.63 14.06 -5.31
C LEU A 357 -22.70 14.09 -4.21
N ALA A 358 -23.98 13.90 -4.55
CA ALA A 358 -25.09 13.89 -3.60
C ALA A 358 -25.05 12.69 -2.62
N LEU A 359 -24.32 11.62 -2.94
CA LEU A 359 -24.08 10.51 -2.00
C LEU A 359 -23.01 10.84 -0.94
N THR A 360 -22.17 11.85 -1.17
CA THR A 360 -21.07 12.23 -0.28
C THR A 360 -21.53 12.63 1.13
N PRO A 361 -22.57 13.48 1.31
CA PRO A 361 -23.06 13.85 2.65
C PRO A 361 -23.52 12.63 3.46
N MET A 362 -24.13 11.63 2.81
CA MET A 362 -24.50 10.38 3.47
C MET A 362 -23.25 9.64 3.98
N GLY A 363 -22.21 9.55 3.15
CA GLY A 363 -20.91 8.97 3.55
C GLY A 363 -20.26 9.71 4.73
N ILE A 364 -20.33 11.05 4.74
CA ILE A 364 -19.82 11.90 5.83
C ILE A 364 -20.53 11.56 7.14
N VAL A 365 -21.86 11.49 7.12
CA VAL A 365 -22.66 11.16 8.31
C VAL A 365 -22.32 9.76 8.84
N ILE A 366 -22.15 8.77 7.96
CA ILE A 366 -21.79 7.40 8.35
C ILE A 366 -20.37 7.36 8.93
N ALA A 367 -19.40 8.00 8.27
CA ALA A 367 -18.01 8.04 8.73
C ALA A 367 -17.84 8.80 10.05
N ALA A 368 -18.65 9.83 10.31
CA ALA A 368 -18.58 10.62 11.54
C ALA A 368 -19.11 9.88 12.78
N LYS A 369 -19.89 8.80 12.61
CA LYS A 369 -20.44 8.02 13.73
C LYS A 369 -19.38 7.27 14.52
N HIS A 370 -18.30 6.82 13.87
CA HIS A 370 -17.24 6.07 14.53
C HIS A 370 -16.09 7.03 14.91
N PRO A 371 -15.59 7.00 16.16
CA PRO A 371 -14.63 7.99 16.67
C PRO A 371 -13.31 7.99 15.89
N ALA A 372 -12.79 6.82 15.54
CA ALA A 372 -11.53 6.72 14.79
C ALA A 372 -11.62 7.35 13.39
N THR A 373 -12.76 7.18 12.70
CA THR A 373 -12.96 7.71 11.35
C THR A 373 -13.33 9.18 11.37
N ARG A 374 -14.03 9.65 12.42
CA ARG A 374 -14.30 11.06 12.66
C ARG A 374 -13.02 11.89 12.78
N THR A 375 -12.03 11.41 13.54
CA THR A 375 -10.75 12.11 13.68
C THR A 375 -10.09 12.31 12.31
N VAL A 376 -10.04 11.25 11.50
CA VAL A 376 -9.41 11.28 10.19
C VAL A 376 -10.19 12.13 9.20
N LEU A 377 -11.52 12.14 9.31
CA LEU A 377 -12.38 12.99 8.48
C LEU A 377 -12.10 14.49 8.70
N HIS A 378 -11.54 14.89 9.85
CA HIS A 378 -11.13 16.27 10.10
C HIS A 378 -9.66 16.54 9.75
N SER A 379 -8.73 15.62 10.07
CA SER A 379 -7.29 15.89 9.95
C SER A 379 -6.61 15.25 8.73
N GLY A 380 -7.25 14.31 8.04
CA GLY A 380 -6.64 13.49 6.99
C GLY A 380 -6.56 14.12 5.60
N TRP A 381 -6.98 15.37 5.42
CA TRP A 381 -7.07 16.00 4.08
C TRP A 381 -5.74 16.54 3.56
N GLU A 382 -4.90 17.09 4.44
CA GLU A 382 -3.59 17.67 4.08
C GLU A 382 -2.75 16.70 3.21
N PRO A 383 -2.51 15.44 3.65
CA PRO A 383 -1.68 14.53 2.87
C PRO A 383 -2.35 14.07 1.58
N VAL A 384 -3.65 13.83 1.59
CA VAL A 384 -4.38 13.29 0.44
C VAL A 384 -4.50 14.32 -0.69
N ILE A 385 -4.85 15.57 -0.35
CA ILE A 385 -4.99 16.64 -1.35
C ILE A 385 -3.64 17.02 -1.95
N THR A 386 -2.61 17.15 -1.11
CA THR A 386 -1.27 17.52 -1.57
C THR A 386 -0.68 16.41 -2.46
N ALA A 387 -0.86 15.14 -2.11
CA ALA A 387 -0.47 14.01 -2.95
C ALA A 387 -1.19 14.03 -4.31
N MET A 388 -2.50 14.27 -4.33
CA MET A 388 -3.27 14.37 -5.57
C MET A 388 -2.73 15.47 -6.50
N ILE A 389 -2.37 16.65 -5.96
CA ILE A 389 -1.80 17.74 -6.76
C ILE A 389 -0.46 17.32 -7.38
N ILE A 390 0.41 16.67 -6.60
CA ILE A 390 1.71 16.18 -7.09
C ILE A 390 1.52 15.13 -8.20
N SER A 391 0.65 14.14 -8.00
CA SER A 391 0.36 13.12 -9.04
C SER A 391 -0.25 13.74 -10.29
N SER A 392 -1.07 14.79 -10.17
CA SER A 392 -1.66 15.50 -11.31
C SER A 392 -0.60 16.18 -12.20
N ILE A 393 0.51 16.67 -11.60
CA ILE A 393 1.65 17.19 -12.38
C ILE A 393 2.30 16.06 -13.17
N GLY A 394 2.42 14.85 -12.60
CA GLY A 394 2.85 13.66 -13.33
C GLY A 394 1.93 13.34 -14.50
N GLY A 395 0.62 13.44 -14.29
CA GLY A 395 -0.39 13.34 -15.35
C GLY A 395 -0.22 14.36 -16.48
N LEU A 396 0.10 15.61 -16.16
CA LEU A 396 0.37 16.64 -17.18
C LEU A 396 1.60 16.30 -18.03
N ILE A 397 2.65 15.72 -17.43
CA ILE A 397 3.82 15.24 -18.17
C ILE A 397 3.44 14.08 -19.09
N LEU A 398 2.62 13.13 -18.61
CA LEU A 398 2.13 12.02 -19.42
C LEU A 398 1.35 12.55 -20.63
N ASP A 399 0.37 13.41 -20.39
CA ASP A 399 -0.47 14.04 -21.42
C ASP A 399 0.36 14.75 -22.51
N THR A 400 1.31 15.60 -22.08
CA THR A 400 2.20 16.32 -22.99
C THR A 400 3.07 15.37 -23.81
N THR A 401 3.51 14.25 -23.22
CA THR A 401 4.38 13.27 -23.89
C THR A 401 3.60 12.42 -24.89
N VAL A 402 2.40 11.97 -24.54
CA VAL A 402 1.53 11.15 -25.41
C VAL A 402 1.01 11.94 -26.60
N SER A 403 0.92 13.25 -26.46
CA SER A 403 0.58 14.16 -27.57
C SER A 403 1.61 14.14 -28.72
N ASP A 404 2.85 13.70 -28.48
CA ASP A 404 3.83 13.45 -29.54
C ASP A 404 3.65 12.03 -30.10
N PRO A 405 3.30 11.86 -31.39
CA PRO A 405 3.13 10.55 -32.02
C PRO A 405 4.34 9.62 -31.88
N ASN A 406 5.55 10.17 -31.74
CA ASN A 406 6.78 9.38 -31.60
C ASN A 406 6.97 8.81 -30.19
N LEU A 407 6.22 9.28 -29.20
CA LEU A 407 6.41 8.92 -27.78
C LEU A 407 5.19 8.19 -27.19
N VAL A 408 4.20 7.83 -28.02
CA VAL A 408 2.96 7.13 -27.63
C VAL A 408 3.23 5.81 -26.89
N GLY A 409 4.34 5.15 -27.17
CA GLY A 409 4.74 3.91 -26.49
C GLY A 409 4.98 4.07 -24.97
N ILE A 410 5.13 5.30 -24.46
CA ILE A 410 5.31 5.57 -23.03
C ILE A 410 4.13 5.08 -22.16
N VAL A 411 2.94 5.02 -22.74
CA VAL A 411 1.68 4.81 -22.02
C VAL A 411 1.63 3.45 -21.33
N VAL A 412 2.09 2.39 -22.00
CA VAL A 412 2.08 1.04 -21.41
C VAL A 412 3.02 0.93 -20.20
N TYR A 413 4.11 1.70 -20.22
CA TYR A 413 5.17 1.63 -19.21
C TYR A 413 4.92 2.52 -18.00
N THR A 414 4.06 3.54 -18.14
CA THR A 414 3.81 4.53 -17.08
C THR A 414 3.16 3.89 -15.83
N PRO A 415 2.07 3.11 -15.92
CA PRO A 415 1.52 2.43 -14.75
C PRO A 415 2.50 1.46 -14.08
N VAL A 416 3.38 0.84 -14.87
CA VAL A 416 4.40 -0.10 -14.37
C VAL A 416 5.46 0.62 -13.55
N ILE A 417 6.04 1.69 -14.10
CA ILE A 417 7.12 2.42 -13.44
C ILE A 417 6.61 3.15 -12.18
N ASN A 418 5.43 3.76 -12.27
CA ASN A 418 4.80 4.48 -11.16
C ASN A 418 4.30 3.51 -10.09
N GLY A 419 3.57 2.47 -10.49
CA GLY A 419 2.99 1.50 -9.57
C GLY A 419 4.06 0.71 -8.82
N ILE A 420 5.11 0.24 -9.48
CA ILE A 420 6.20 -0.48 -8.81
C ILE A 420 6.98 0.45 -7.87
N GLY A 421 7.38 1.63 -8.34
CA GLY A 421 8.10 2.60 -7.52
C GLY A 421 7.32 3.01 -6.27
N GLY A 422 6.03 3.34 -6.45
CA GLY A 422 5.10 3.70 -5.37
C GLY A 422 4.89 2.57 -4.36
N ASN A 423 4.72 1.33 -4.82
CA ASN A 423 4.54 0.18 -3.94
C ASN A 423 5.81 -0.13 -3.12
N LEU A 424 6.99 -0.11 -3.75
CA LEU A 424 8.27 -0.38 -3.06
C LEU A 424 8.55 0.66 -1.98
N VAL A 425 8.35 1.94 -2.29
CA VAL A 425 8.62 3.02 -1.34
C VAL A 425 7.62 3.02 -0.19
N ALA A 426 6.36 2.65 -0.45
CA ALA A 426 5.35 2.52 0.59
C ALA A 426 5.64 1.36 1.56
N ILE A 427 6.11 0.21 1.05
CA ILE A 427 6.60 -0.90 1.89
C ILE A 427 7.75 -0.43 2.78
N GLN A 428 8.72 0.30 2.22
CA GLN A 428 9.85 0.82 3.00
C GLN A 428 9.38 1.82 4.07
N ALA A 429 8.52 2.76 3.71
CA ALA A 429 8.00 3.77 4.63
C ALA A 429 7.26 3.13 5.81
N SER A 430 6.39 2.16 5.54
CA SER A 430 5.65 1.43 6.57
C SER A 430 6.57 0.62 7.49
N ARG A 431 7.64 0.03 6.96
CA ARG A 431 8.65 -0.67 7.77
C ARG A 431 9.42 0.26 8.69
N ILE A 432 9.85 1.42 8.19
CA ILE A 432 10.52 2.44 9.02
C ILE A 432 9.55 2.98 10.09
N SER A 433 8.30 3.27 9.72
CA SER A 433 7.26 3.72 10.64
C SER A 433 7.03 2.70 11.77
N THR A 434 6.86 1.43 11.41
CA THR A 434 6.70 0.33 12.37
C THR A 434 7.90 0.21 13.30
N TYR A 435 9.12 0.32 12.76
CA TYR A 435 10.33 0.30 13.58
C TYR A 435 10.34 1.45 14.60
N LEU A 436 9.96 2.67 14.21
CA LEU A 436 9.90 3.82 15.10
C LEU A 436 8.82 3.66 16.18
N HIS A 437 7.63 3.16 15.82
CA HIS A 437 6.57 2.84 16.78
C HIS A 437 6.97 1.82 17.84
N LEU A 438 7.87 0.89 17.51
CA LEU A 438 8.34 -0.14 18.44
C LEU A 438 9.50 0.31 19.34
N HIS A 439 10.30 1.29 18.92
CA HIS A 439 11.55 1.65 19.59
C HIS A 439 11.62 3.09 20.10
N SER A 440 10.63 3.93 19.76
CA SER A 440 10.62 5.35 20.14
C SER A 440 9.21 5.85 20.39
N VAL A 441 9.11 6.92 21.16
CA VAL A 441 7.84 7.66 21.31
C VAL A 441 7.72 8.71 20.21
N PRO A 442 6.50 9.00 19.72
CA PRO A 442 6.29 10.06 18.74
C PRO A 442 6.90 11.38 19.21
N GLY A 443 7.68 12.04 18.34
CA GLY A 443 8.40 13.29 18.65
C GLY A 443 9.86 13.10 19.11
N GLU A 444 10.24 11.93 19.60
CA GLU A 444 11.62 11.61 19.97
C GLU A 444 12.25 10.65 18.97
N LEU A 445 13.43 10.99 18.44
CA LEU A 445 14.19 10.07 17.60
C LEU A 445 15.09 9.18 18.45
N PRO A 446 15.21 7.89 18.12
CA PRO A 446 16.26 7.03 18.68
C PRO A 446 17.63 7.67 18.50
N GLU A 447 18.54 7.50 19.47
CA GLU A 447 19.92 8.00 19.41
C GLU A 447 20.63 7.63 18.08
N GLU A 448 20.38 6.42 17.57
CA GLU A 448 20.92 5.91 16.30
C GLU A 448 20.38 6.64 15.05
N ALA A 449 19.18 7.22 15.15
CA ALA A 449 18.53 7.97 14.08
C ALA A 449 18.88 9.46 14.08
N LYS A 450 19.49 9.99 15.16
CA LYS A 450 19.96 11.38 15.23
C LYS A 450 21.15 11.58 14.27
N GLY A 451 21.06 12.56 13.37
CA GLY A 451 22.15 12.94 12.45
C GLY A 451 21.67 13.47 11.09
N CYS A 452 22.61 13.80 10.20
CA CYS A 452 22.29 14.21 8.83
C CYS A 452 21.84 13.01 7.98
N TYR A 453 20.79 13.21 7.21
CA TYR A 453 20.28 12.24 6.24
C TYR A 453 20.94 12.51 4.89
N TYR A 454 21.75 11.55 4.41
CA TYR A 454 22.35 11.57 3.09
C TYR A 454 22.30 10.16 2.49
N PRO A 455 22.28 10.01 1.16
CA PRO A 455 22.04 8.72 0.50
C PRO A 455 22.96 7.60 0.99
N CYS A 456 24.23 7.91 1.28
CA CYS A 456 25.17 6.89 1.76
C CYS A 456 24.80 6.32 3.14
N LYS A 457 24.12 7.08 4.01
CA LYS A 457 23.64 6.55 5.31
C LYS A 457 22.48 5.57 5.12
N THR A 458 21.55 5.89 4.23
CA THR A 458 20.38 5.05 3.89
C THR A 458 20.81 3.73 3.22
N TYR A 459 21.80 3.78 2.32
CA TYR A 459 22.19 2.59 1.53
C TYR A 459 23.37 1.80 2.07
N TYR A 460 24.27 2.36 2.87
CA TYR A 460 25.48 1.63 3.35
C TYR A 460 25.48 1.34 4.86
N GLY A 461 24.43 1.72 5.59
CA GLY A 461 24.36 1.40 7.02
C GLY A 461 24.04 -0.08 7.30
N THR A 462 24.31 -0.50 8.53
CA THR A 462 24.17 -1.89 8.99
C THR A 462 22.78 -2.23 9.56
N GLY A 463 21.93 -1.22 9.76
CA GLY A 463 20.57 -1.38 10.30
C GLY A 463 19.61 -2.15 9.41
N VAL A 464 18.56 -2.71 10.02
CA VAL A 464 17.51 -3.51 9.34
C VAL A 464 16.80 -2.71 8.24
N ASN A 465 16.54 -1.42 8.49
CA ASN A 465 15.92 -0.52 7.51
C ASN A 465 16.81 -0.28 6.28
N ASN A 466 18.13 -0.18 6.47
CA ASN A 466 19.10 -0.02 5.39
C ASN A 466 19.20 -1.31 4.56
N LYS A 467 19.18 -2.47 5.23
CA LYS A 467 19.12 -3.77 4.56
C LYS A 467 17.84 -3.95 3.75
N SER A 468 16.70 -3.48 4.26
CA SER A 468 15.43 -3.46 3.54
C SER A 468 15.54 -2.61 2.26
N ALA A 469 16.07 -1.39 2.35
CA ALA A 469 16.29 -0.53 1.18
C ALA A 469 17.23 -1.16 0.13
N GLN A 470 18.31 -1.83 0.55
CA GLN A 470 19.21 -2.56 -0.35
C GLN A 470 18.48 -3.68 -1.10
N VAL A 471 17.68 -4.49 -0.40
CA VAL A 471 16.92 -5.59 -1.01
C VAL A 471 15.87 -5.08 -1.99
N LEU A 472 15.12 -4.03 -1.61
CA LEU A 472 14.12 -3.41 -2.49
C LEU A 472 14.76 -2.85 -3.76
N LEU A 473 15.91 -2.16 -3.65
CA LEU A 473 16.65 -1.65 -4.81
C LEU A 473 17.19 -2.77 -5.71
N LEU A 474 17.69 -3.86 -5.11
CA LEU A 474 18.18 -5.03 -5.86
C LEU A 474 17.06 -5.74 -6.63
N LEU A 475 15.83 -5.72 -6.11
CA LEU A 475 14.66 -6.34 -6.74
C LEU A 475 14.17 -5.60 -8.00
N VAL A 476 14.52 -4.31 -8.15
CA VAL A 476 14.11 -3.46 -9.28
C VAL A 476 14.58 -4.07 -10.61
N ILE A 477 15.86 -4.41 -10.75
CA ILE A 477 16.40 -4.92 -12.03
C ILE A 477 15.71 -6.22 -12.48
N PRO A 478 15.73 -7.33 -11.72
CA PRO A 478 15.10 -8.57 -12.15
C PRO A 478 13.58 -8.41 -12.30
N GLY A 479 12.94 -7.61 -11.45
CA GLY A 479 11.51 -7.33 -11.52
C GLY A 479 11.10 -6.64 -12.81
N HIS A 480 11.68 -5.47 -13.08
CA HIS A 480 11.40 -4.69 -14.29
C HIS A 480 11.74 -5.46 -15.56
N LEU A 481 12.79 -6.30 -15.57
CA LEU A 481 13.06 -7.19 -16.69
C LEU A 481 11.90 -8.18 -16.95
N ILE A 482 11.39 -8.84 -15.91
CA ILE A 482 10.23 -9.74 -16.03
C ILE A 482 9.02 -8.99 -16.60
N PHE A 483 8.76 -7.77 -16.11
CA PHE A 483 7.62 -6.97 -16.55
C PHE A 483 7.77 -6.49 -18.00
N LEU A 484 8.97 -6.03 -18.41
CA LEU A 484 9.27 -5.67 -19.79
C LEU A 484 9.08 -6.85 -20.75
N TYR A 485 9.62 -8.03 -20.40
CA TYR A 485 9.44 -9.22 -21.21
C TYR A 485 7.98 -9.65 -21.29
N THR A 486 7.21 -9.48 -20.20
CA THR A 486 5.77 -9.76 -20.20
C THR A 486 5.02 -8.84 -21.17
N ILE A 487 5.31 -7.54 -21.16
CA ILE A 487 4.73 -6.56 -22.10
C ILE A 487 5.04 -6.96 -23.55
N HIS A 488 6.28 -7.33 -23.84
CA HIS A 488 6.69 -7.76 -25.17
C HIS A 488 6.02 -9.06 -25.63
N LEU A 489 5.91 -10.07 -24.75
CA LEU A 489 5.20 -11.31 -25.06
C LEU A 489 3.72 -11.08 -25.38
N MET A 490 3.12 -10.07 -24.75
CA MET A 490 1.73 -9.69 -24.97
C MET A 490 1.56 -8.73 -26.17
N LYS A 491 2.63 -8.40 -26.90
CA LYS A 491 2.64 -7.51 -28.08
C LYS A 491 2.00 -6.14 -27.83
N SER A 492 2.19 -5.59 -26.64
CA SER A 492 1.68 -4.27 -26.24
C SER A 492 2.83 -3.25 -26.19
N GLY A 493 2.52 -1.96 -26.41
CA GLY A 493 3.47 -0.86 -26.24
C GLY A 493 4.00 -0.18 -27.51
N HIS A 494 3.71 -0.70 -28.70
CA HIS A 494 4.17 -0.13 -30.00
C HIS A 494 5.70 0.12 -30.10
N THR A 495 6.51 -0.41 -29.16
CA THR A 495 7.96 -0.21 -29.05
C THR A 495 8.69 -1.54 -29.14
N SER A 496 9.80 -1.58 -29.87
CA SER A 496 10.64 -2.76 -29.94
C SER A 496 11.53 -2.83 -28.69
N LEU A 497 11.69 -4.02 -28.10
CA LEU A 497 12.60 -4.20 -26.96
C LEU A 497 14.06 -4.23 -27.44
N THR A 498 14.60 -3.05 -27.79
CA THR A 498 16.03 -2.93 -28.10
C THR A 498 16.85 -3.02 -26.81
N PRO A 499 18.11 -3.51 -26.87
CA PRO A 499 19.00 -3.48 -25.71
C PRO A 499 19.22 -2.07 -25.15
N ILE A 500 19.16 -1.05 -26.01
CA ILE A 500 19.32 0.36 -25.64
C ILE A 500 18.09 0.83 -24.86
N PHE A 501 16.89 0.55 -25.37
CA PHE A 501 15.63 0.81 -24.66
C PHE A 501 15.63 0.17 -23.27
N ILE A 502 15.98 -1.13 -23.18
CA ILE A 502 16.03 -1.84 -21.89
C ILE A 502 17.01 -1.15 -20.94
N ALA A 503 18.19 -0.76 -21.40
CA ALA A 503 19.18 -0.08 -20.57
C ALA A 503 18.69 1.29 -20.05
N VAL A 504 18.08 2.10 -20.92
CA VAL A 504 17.54 3.43 -20.57
C VAL A 504 16.35 3.29 -19.61
N TYR A 505 15.43 2.37 -19.88
CA TYR A 505 14.27 2.11 -19.02
C TYR A 505 14.70 1.63 -17.62
N LEU A 506 15.63 0.66 -17.56
CA LEU A 506 16.13 0.15 -16.28
C LEU A 506 16.87 1.24 -15.51
N PHE A 507 17.62 2.11 -16.19
CA PHE A 507 18.27 3.26 -15.56
C PHE A 507 17.24 4.23 -14.97
N ALA A 508 16.19 4.56 -15.70
CA ALA A 508 15.09 5.42 -15.22
C ALA A 508 14.40 4.81 -13.98
N ALA A 509 14.04 3.52 -14.04
CA ALA A 509 13.40 2.82 -12.93
C ALA A 509 14.31 2.73 -11.69
N LEU A 510 15.59 2.44 -11.86
CA LEU A 510 16.57 2.43 -10.77
C LEU A 510 16.73 3.82 -10.15
N LEU A 511 16.85 4.86 -10.97
CA LEU A 511 17.01 6.23 -10.50
C LEU A 511 15.77 6.71 -9.73
N GLN A 512 14.58 6.37 -10.22
CA GLN A 512 13.31 6.65 -9.53
C GLN A 512 13.28 5.99 -8.15
N VAL A 513 13.43 4.66 -8.09
CA VAL A 513 13.35 3.91 -6.82
C VAL A 513 14.47 4.32 -5.85
N PHE A 514 15.68 4.58 -6.36
CA PHE A 514 16.79 5.09 -5.56
C PHE A 514 16.43 6.42 -4.89
N THR A 515 15.89 7.36 -5.67
CA THR A 515 15.50 8.68 -5.16
C THR A 515 14.36 8.56 -4.15
N LEU A 516 13.36 7.73 -4.43
CA LEU A 516 12.19 7.52 -3.57
C LEU A 516 12.55 6.91 -2.21
N LEU A 517 13.37 5.86 -2.18
CA LEU A 517 13.78 5.20 -0.94
C LEU A 517 14.64 6.14 -0.06
N TRP A 518 15.47 6.99 -0.67
CA TRP A 518 16.21 8.02 0.06
C TRP A 518 15.27 9.07 0.67
N ILE A 519 14.31 9.58 -0.12
CA ILE A 519 13.32 10.53 0.39
C ILE A 519 12.45 9.89 1.48
N ALA A 520 12.11 8.60 1.38
CA ALA A 520 11.34 7.88 2.39
C ALA A 520 12.03 7.85 3.75
N ASP A 521 13.33 7.52 3.76
CA ASP A 521 14.13 7.51 4.99
C ASP A 521 14.14 8.88 5.67
N TRP A 522 14.39 9.95 4.91
CA TRP A 522 14.35 11.31 5.46
C TRP A 522 12.94 11.72 5.93
N MET A 523 11.92 11.49 5.11
CA MET A 523 10.57 12.02 5.34
C MET A 523 9.86 11.33 6.50
N VAL A 524 10.01 10.01 6.65
CA VAL A 524 9.40 9.26 7.76
C VAL A 524 9.94 9.76 9.10
N HIS A 525 11.26 9.90 9.22
CA HIS A 525 11.89 10.43 10.43
C HIS A 525 11.53 11.90 10.70
N HIS A 526 11.38 12.71 9.64
CA HIS A 526 10.96 14.11 9.77
C HIS A 526 9.52 14.24 10.30
N PHE A 527 8.58 13.44 9.79
CA PHE A 527 7.21 13.44 10.31
C PHE A 527 7.14 12.88 11.73
N TRP A 528 7.92 11.84 12.03
CA TRP A 528 8.06 11.30 13.38
C TRP A 528 8.53 12.36 14.38
N LYS A 529 9.56 13.15 14.01
CA LYS A 529 10.07 14.26 14.84
C LYS A 529 9.00 15.31 15.14
N LYS A 530 8.04 15.49 14.23
CA LYS A 530 6.92 16.44 14.38
C LYS A 530 5.73 15.83 15.14
N GLY A 531 5.84 14.60 15.63
CA GLY A 531 4.75 13.88 16.28
C GLY A 531 3.60 13.54 15.33
N LYS A 532 3.83 13.57 14.02
CA LYS A 532 2.86 13.16 12.99
C LYS A 532 3.11 11.69 12.63
N ASP A 533 2.03 10.92 12.53
CA ASP A 533 2.08 9.52 12.09
C ASP A 533 2.62 9.41 10.64
N PRO A 534 3.81 8.81 10.43
CA PRO A 534 4.40 8.71 9.10
C PRO A 534 3.58 7.88 8.12
N ASP A 535 2.77 6.92 8.59
CA ASP A 535 1.94 6.10 7.70
C ASP A 535 0.79 6.91 7.09
N SER A 536 0.29 7.90 7.84
CA SER A 536 -0.78 8.80 7.39
C SER A 536 -0.29 9.96 6.50
N PHE A 537 1.00 10.33 6.58
CA PHE A 537 1.55 11.49 5.86
C PHE A 537 2.61 11.14 4.81
N SER A 538 3.56 10.25 5.14
CA SER A 538 4.72 9.98 4.28
C SER A 538 4.34 9.12 3.08
N ILE A 539 3.54 8.07 3.28
CA ILE A 539 3.12 7.16 2.20
C ILE A 539 2.41 7.91 1.07
N PRO A 540 1.43 8.80 1.36
CA PRO A 540 0.81 9.59 0.31
C PRO A 540 1.77 10.47 -0.51
N TYR A 541 2.72 11.10 0.17
CA TYR A 541 3.70 11.95 -0.51
C TYR A 541 4.71 11.14 -1.32
N LEU A 542 5.16 9.99 -0.81
CA LEU A 542 6.12 9.14 -1.52
C LEU A 542 5.53 8.52 -2.77
N THR A 543 4.28 8.05 -2.69
CA THR A 543 3.59 7.48 -3.84
C THR A 543 3.33 8.54 -4.91
N ALA A 544 2.87 9.72 -4.54
CA ALA A 544 2.68 10.82 -5.49
C ALA A 544 3.99 11.34 -6.10
N LEU A 545 5.07 11.44 -5.31
CA LEU A 545 6.40 11.71 -5.84
C LEU A 545 6.86 10.59 -6.77
N GLY A 546 6.47 9.35 -6.50
CA GLY A 546 6.73 8.20 -7.36
C GLY A 546 6.06 8.33 -8.72
N ASP A 547 4.80 8.75 -8.76
CA ASP A 547 4.07 9.02 -10.01
C ASP A 547 4.73 10.12 -10.83
N LEU A 548 5.10 11.23 -10.18
CA LEU A 548 5.74 12.36 -10.83
C LEU A 548 7.13 12.00 -11.37
N LEU A 549 8.00 11.44 -10.52
CA LEU A 549 9.37 11.10 -10.90
C LEU A 549 9.40 9.98 -11.94
N GLY A 550 8.54 8.96 -11.79
CA GLY A 550 8.47 7.84 -12.73
C GLY A 550 8.07 8.31 -14.11
N THR A 551 6.99 9.08 -14.22
CA THR A 551 6.53 9.63 -15.50
C THR A 551 7.56 10.58 -16.11
N ALA A 552 8.17 11.47 -15.32
CA ALA A 552 9.17 12.42 -15.81
C ALA A 552 10.45 11.74 -16.32
N LEU A 553 10.99 10.79 -15.55
CA LEU A 553 12.20 10.05 -15.93
C LEU A 553 11.96 9.17 -17.16
N LEU A 554 10.77 8.57 -17.25
CA LEU A 554 10.38 7.77 -18.41
C LEU A 554 10.24 8.66 -19.66
N ALA A 555 9.59 9.82 -19.56
CA ALA A 555 9.47 10.77 -20.66
C ALA A 555 10.84 11.27 -21.15
N LEU A 556 11.75 11.59 -20.23
CA LEU A 556 13.13 11.96 -20.55
C LEU A 556 13.89 10.81 -21.23
N GLY A 557 13.69 9.57 -20.78
CA GLY A 557 14.27 8.37 -21.39
C GLY A 557 13.81 8.17 -22.83
N PHE A 558 12.50 8.28 -23.08
CA PHE A 558 11.93 8.20 -24.43
C PHE A 558 12.42 9.33 -25.33
N HIS A 559 12.50 10.57 -24.83
CA HIS A 559 13.04 11.68 -25.59
C HIS A 559 14.52 11.48 -25.93
N PHE A 560 15.31 10.92 -25.01
CA PHE A 560 16.71 10.57 -25.24
C PHE A 560 16.88 9.47 -26.30
N LEU A 561 16.06 8.43 -26.26
CA LEU A 561 16.06 7.36 -27.27
C LEU A 561 15.72 7.90 -28.66
N TRP A 562 14.72 8.78 -28.74
CA TRP A 562 14.36 9.47 -29.97
C TRP A 562 15.53 10.31 -30.54
N LEU A 563 16.25 11.04 -29.69
CA LEU A 563 17.41 11.85 -30.08
C LEU A 563 18.59 11.02 -30.62
N ILE A 564 18.81 9.80 -30.08
CA ILE A 564 19.89 8.91 -30.50
C ILE A 564 19.54 8.14 -31.79
N GLY A 565 18.29 8.26 -32.26
CA GLY A 565 17.86 7.61 -33.48
C GLY A 565 17.60 6.12 -33.30
N ASP A 566 17.40 5.66 -32.06
CA ASP A 566 16.66 4.42 -31.79
C ASP A 566 15.19 4.72 -32.08
N ARG A 567 14.93 4.96 -33.37
CA ARG A 567 13.61 5.22 -33.90
C ARG A 567 12.92 3.87 -33.83
N ASP A 568 12.09 3.67 -32.83
CA ASP A 568 10.99 2.72 -32.90
C ASP A 568 10.05 3.16 -34.02
N GLY A 569 10.52 2.96 -35.25
CA GLY A 569 9.77 3.07 -36.48
C GLY A 569 9.09 1.74 -36.72
N ASP A 570 7.99 1.52 -36.02
CA ASP A 570 6.91 0.63 -36.45
C ASP A 570 5.55 1.32 -36.29
N VAL A 571 5.54 2.64 -36.49
CA VAL A 571 4.33 3.45 -36.71
C VAL A 571 4.38 3.98 -38.15
N GLY A 572 4.19 3.07 -39.10
CA GLY A 572 4.21 3.40 -40.53
C GLY A 572 4.34 2.18 -41.43
N ASP A 573 3.41 1.23 -41.33
CA ASP A 573 2.84 0.47 -42.46
C ASP A 573 1.45 -0.08 -42.09
#